data_AF-A0A920QD04-F1
#
_entry.id   AF-A0A920QD04-F1
#
_cell.length_a   1.000
_cell.length_b   1.000
_cell.length_c   1.000
_cell.angle_alpha   90.00
_cell.angle_beta   90.00
_cell.angle_gamma   90.00
#
_symmetry.space_group_name_H-M   'P 1'
#
loop_
_entity.id
_entity.type
_entity.pdbx_description
1 polymer ?
#
loop_
_entity_poly.entity_id
_entity_poly.type
_entity_poly.pdbx_seq_one_letter_code
_entity_poly.pdbx_strand_id
1 'polypeptide(L)'
;MYFLRFLHFWAATHGSFGFTYQIWKSDFGQRSSFGYAAPSIWYEAHLKTPDWELYGHHIAGIPFAIIGHNRRMAWGVTMLQNDDLDFYLERSNPENPDQVWFRDNWEDLKIIEEAIPVRDSEDYPLRIRISRHGPVINDVLEPVQESFKQPVALSWQMLSDFENSTEQFFYELGHSKTLADTQAAVSKLHAPGLNISYGDAEGNIAWWAAARLLIRPSHVNPFIFLDGASGMDEVKGYRDFSGNPQSVNPDSGIVFNANNQPGDMGTGLETGTTHRKQGLAG
;
A
#
# COMPACT_ATOMS: atom_id res chain seq x y z
N MET A 1 13.74 -13.29 -26.97
CA MET A 1 14.78 -12.25 -27.16
C MET A 1 14.40 -11.12 -26.22
N TYR A 2 15.01 -11.09 -25.03
CA TYR A 2 14.61 -10.23 -23.92
C TYR A 2 15.10 -8.79 -24.17
N PHE A 3 14.19 -7.82 -24.27
CA PHE A 3 14.56 -6.40 -24.24
C PHE A 3 14.49 -5.90 -22.79
N LEU A 4 15.65 -5.75 -22.14
CA LEU A 4 15.75 -4.93 -20.92
C LEU A 4 15.59 -3.47 -21.32
N ARG A 5 14.53 -2.78 -20.85
CA ARG A 5 14.56 -1.32 -20.75
C ARG A 5 15.02 -0.94 -19.36
N PHE A 6 16.17 -0.31 -19.33
CA PHE A 6 16.73 0.36 -18.16
C PHE A 6 16.03 1.71 -18.01
N LEU A 7 15.60 2.06 -16.80
CA LEU A 7 15.43 3.47 -16.45
C LEU A 7 16.84 4.05 -16.28
N HIS A 8 17.48 4.45 -17.37
CA HIS A 8 18.77 5.14 -17.31
C HIS A 8 18.52 6.59 -16.91
N PHE A 9 18.92 6.95 -15.70
CA PHE A 9 19.10 8.35 -15.34
C PHE A 9 20.37 8.88 -16.03
N TRP A 10 20.20 9.81 -16.97
CA TRP A 10 21.30 10.59 -17.52
C TRP A 10 21.47 11.84 -16.66
N ALA A 11 22.22 11.73 -15.57
CA ALA A 11 22.71 12.90 -14.83
C ALA A 11 24.04 13.33 -15.44
N ALA A 12 24.00 14.13 -16.52
CA ALA A 12 25.18 14.85 -16.97
C ALA A 12 25.41 16.04 -16.04
N THR A 13 26.30 15.87 -15.06
CA THR A 13 27.48 16.71 -14.79
C THR A 13 27.92 16.53 -13.33
N HIS A 14 29.16 16.04 -13.14
CA HIS A 14 29.91 15.92 -11.87
C HIS A 14 29.73 14.62 -11.03
N GLY A 15 30.16 13.49 -11.58
CA GLY A 15 31.12 12.61 -10.87
C GLY A 15 30.64 11.58 -9.84
N SER A 16 29.34 11.41 -9.60
CA SER A 16 28.81 10.33 -8.74
C SER A 16 27.75 9.51 -9.51
N PHE A 17 27.91 8.18 -9.55
CA PHE A 17 27.00 7.25 -10.23
C PHE A 17 26.12 6.53 -9.20
N GLY A 18 24.81 6.82 -9.20
CA GLY A 18 23.81 6.05 -8.46
C GLY A 18 22.85 5.39 -9.45
N PHE A 19 22.61 4.09 -9.31
CA PHE A 19 21.62 3.38 -10.12
C PHE A 19 20.40 3.04 -9.29
N THR A 20 19.24 3.54 -9.73
CA THR A 20 17.95 3.03 -9.28
C THR A 20 17.48 2.01 -10.29
N TYR A 21 17.57 0.72 -9.93
CA TYR A 21 17.04 -0.35 -10.76
C TYR A 21 15.60 -0.63 -10.35
N GLN A 22 14.67 -0.15 -11.18
CA GLN A 22 13.29 -0.61 -11.15
C GLN A 22 13.04 -1.45 -12.39
N ILE A 23 13.00 -2.77 -12.22
CA ILE A 23 12.74 -3.67 -13.35
C ILE A 23 11.24 -3.74 -13.58
N TRP A 24 10.82 -3.03 -14.62
CA TRP A 24 9.60 -3.31 -15.33
C TRP A 24 9.94 -4.25 -16.49
N LYS A 25 9.27 -5.40 -16.60
CA LYS A 25 9.27 -6.14 -17.87
C LYS A 25 8.41 -5.36 -18.87
N SER A 26 9.02 -4.37 -19.51
CA SER A 26 8.41 -3.60 -20.60
C SER A 26 8.77 -4.26 -21.94
N ASP A 27 8.08 -5.34 -22.27
CA ASP A 27 7.70 -5.52 -23.67
C ASP A 27 6.60 -4.47 -23.96
N PHE A 28 6.35 -4.13 -25.23
CA PHE A 28 5.32 -3.18 -25.70
C PHE A 28 3.87 -3.64 -25.37
N GLY A 29 3.62 -3.92 -24.10
CA GLY A 29 2.48 -4.58 -23.49
C GLY A 29 2.65 -4.49 -21.97
N GLN A 30 2.19 -3.36 -21.45
CA GLN A 30 1.98 -3.01 -20.04
C GLN A 30 2.04 -4.19 -19.06
N ARG A 31 3.11 -4.29 -18.27
CA ARG A 31 3.18 -5.23 -17.15
C ARG A 31 3.41 -4.49 -15.85
N SER A 32 2.46 -3.63 -15.53
CA SER A 32 2.11 -3.42 -14.12
C SER A 32 1.66 -4.76 -13.52
N SER A 33 1.86 -5.03 -12.23
CA SER A 33 1.31 -6.24 -11.58
C SER A 33 -0.23 -6.29 -11.58
N PHE A 34 -0.88 -5.28 -12.12
CA PHE A 34 -2.31 -5.27 -12.42
C PHE A 34 -2.60 -6.06 -13.70
N GLY A 35 -3.72 -6.78 -13.73
CA GLY A 35 -4.15 -7.54 -14.89
C GLY A 35 -4.31 -6.67 -16.14
N TYR A 36 -4.19 -7.28 -17.33
CA TYR A 36 -4.42 -6.58 -18.59
C TYR A 36 -5.89 -6.18 -18.73
N ALA A 37 -6.14 -4.91 -19.05
CA ALA A 37 -7.48 -4.37 -19.26
C ALA A 37 -7.52 -3.48 -20.52
N ALA A 38 -8.71 -3.37 -21.13
CA ALA A 38 -9.01 -2.41 -22.19
C ALA A 38 -10.29 -1.64 -21.78
N PRO A 39 -10.19 -0.34 -21.44
CA PRO A 39 -8.98 0.49 -21.45
C PRO A 39 -7.93 0.07 -20.43
N SER A 40 -6.69 0.45 -20.68
CA SER A 40 -5.58 0.26 -19.75
C SER A 40 -5.84 0.98 -18.43
N ILE A 41 -5.43 0.35 -17.32
CA ILE A 41 -5.42 0.97 -15.97
C ILE A 41 -4.49 2.19 -15.94
N TRP A 42 -3.37 2.12 -16.67
CA TRP A 42 -2.38 3.18 -16.77
C TRP A 42 -2.57 4.02 -18.02
N TYR A 43 -2.41 5.33 -17.90
CA TYR A 43 -2.23 6.21 -19.03
C TYR A 43 -1.01 7.09 -18.83
N GLU A 44 -0.34 7.42 -19.91
CA GLU A 44 0.82 8.31 -19.89
C GLU A 44 0.37 9.73 -20.19
N ALA A 45 0.88 10.69 -19.43
CA ALA A 45 0.58 12.10 -19.65
C ALA A 45 1.78 12.98 -19.30
N HIS A 46 1.79 14.16 -19.92
CA HIS A 46 2.71 15.23 -19.65
C HIS A 46 1.90 16.48 -19.26
N LEU A 47 1.97 16.85 -17.99
CA LEU A 47 1.34 18.05 -17.45
C LEU A 47 2.35 19.18 -17.46
N LYS A 48 2.01 20.30 -18.10
CA LYS A 48 2.90 21.46 -18.23
C LYS A 48 2.16 22.76 -17.99
N THR A 49 2.72 23.56 -17.11
CA THR A 49 2.35 24.95 -16.82
C THR A 49 3.58 25.84 -17.05
N PRO A 50 3.48 27.18 -16.97
CA PRO A 50 4.64 28.06 -17.10
C PRO A 50 5.77 27.80 -16.08
N ASP A 51 5.43 27.33 -14.88
CA ASP A 51 6.34 27.21 -13.73
C ASP A 51 6.50 25.78 -13.18
N TRP A 52 5.70 24.83 -13.65
CA TRP A 52 5.73 23.43 -13.22
C TRP A 52 5.50 22.44 -14.38
N GLU A 53 6.21 21.32 -14.36
CA GLU A 53 6.21 20.29 -15.40
C GLU A 53 6.33 18.91 -14.75
N LEU A 54 5.44 17.99 -15.13
CA LEU A 54 5.34 16.62 -14.62
C LEU A 54 5.04 15.65 -15.75
N TYR A 55 5.89 14.64 -15.92
CA TYR A 55 5.70 13.56 -16.88
C TYR A 55 5.59 12.23 -16.16
N GLY A 56 4.66 11.37 -16.57
CA GLY A 56 4.64 10.00 -16.06
C GLY A 56 3.39 9.21 -16.39
N HIS A 57 3.21 8.16 -15.61
CA HIS A 57 2.10 7.24 -15.68
C HIS A 57 1.10 7.53 -14.56
N HIS A 58 -0.17 7.59 -14.94
CA HIS A 58 -1.30 7.94 -14.11
C HIS A 58 -2.32 6.80 -14.10
N ILE A 59 -3.18 6.78 -13.09
CA ILE A 59 -4.38 5.95 -13.03
C ILE A 59 -5.59 6.87 -13.13
N ALA A 60 -6.65 6.42 -13.82
CA ALA A 60 -7.88 7.21 -13.97
C ALA A 60 -8.41 7.68 -12.60
N GLY A 61 -8.75 8.97 -12.49
CA GLY A 61 -9.17 9.59 -11.24
C GLY A 61 -8.04 10.18 -10.39
N ILE A 62 -6.77 9.87 -10.67
CA ILE A 62 -5.61 10.45 -9.98
C ILE A 62 -4.92 11.46 -10.90
N PRO A 63 -4.95 12.78 -10.58
CA PRO A 63 -4.43 13.83 -11.47
C PRO A 63 -2.90 13.98 -11.44
N PHE A 64 -2.20 13.20 -10.62
CA PHE A 64 -0.75 13.25 -10.47
C PHE A 64 -0.09 11.92 -10.87
N ALA A 65 1.13 12.00 -11.38
CA ALA A 65 1.86 10.83 -11.85
C ALA A 65 2.24 9.94 -10.65
N ILE A 66 1.81 8.68 -10.67
CA ILE A 66 2.16 7.71 -9.64
C ILE A 66 3.60 7.23 -9.86
N ILE A 67 3.99 7.04 -11.12
CA ILE A 67 5.36 6.76 -11.54
C ILE A 67 5.74 7.85 -12.52
N GLY A 68 6.80 8.60 -12.24
CA GLY A 68 7.09 9.75 -13.08
C GLY A 68 8.34 10.49 -12.69
N HIS A 69 8.48 11.67 -13.30
CA HIS A 69 9.54 12.59 -13.03
C HIS A 69 9.09 14.03 -13.27
N ASN A 70 9.69 14.95 -12.53
CA ASN A 70 9.68 16.37 -12.85
C ASN A 70 11.05 16.76 -13.43
N ARG A 71 11.34 18.06 -13.50
CA ARG A 71 12.61 18.56 -14.06
C ARG A 71 13.85 18.28 -13.20
N ARG A 72 13.67 17.88 -11.93
CA ARG A 72 14.73 17.75 -10.93
C ARG A 72 14.95 16.32 -10.47
N MET A 73 13.88 15.55 -10.41
CA MET A 73 13.86 14.23 -9.78
C MET A 73 12.85 13.31 -10.45
N ALA A 74 12.98 12.03 -10.14
CA ALA A 74 12.08 11.00 -10.59
C ALA A 74 11.85 9.96 -9.49
N TRP A 75 10.72 9.28 -9.58
CA TRP A 75 10.35 8.23 -8.66
C TRP A 75 9.70 7.05 -9.37
N GLY A 76 9.91 5.89 -8.75
CA GLY A 76 9.31 4.63 -9.09
C GLY A 76 8.47 4.11 -7.94
N VAL A 77 7.35 3.46 -8.26
CA VAL A 77 6.45 2.86 -7.26
C VAL A 77 6.32 1.36 -7.48
N THR A 78 6.44 0.59 -6.40
CA THR A 78 5.99 -0.81 -6.35
C THR A 78 5.18 -1.04 -5.08
N MET A 79 4.40 -2.12 -5.00
CA MET A 79 3.71 -2.51 -3.76
C MET A 79 4.71 -2.89 -2.67
N LEU A 80 4.56 -2.34 -1.46
CA LEU A 80 5.33 -2.74 -0.28
C LEU A 80 5.00 -4.17 0.15
N GLN A 81 3.73 -4.55 0.02
CA GLN A 81 3.18 -5.83 0.51
C GLN A 81 3.41 -6.02 2.01
N ASN A 82 3.39 -4.91 2.76
CA ASN A 82 3.33 -4.97 4.21
C ASN A 82 2.00 -5.59 4.65
N ASP A 83 2.05 -6.24 5.79
CA ASP A 83 0.89 -6.83 6.46
C ASP A 83 0.09 -5.73 7.17
N ASP A 84 -0.93 -5.23 6.46
CA ASP A 84 -1.83 -4.15 6.87
C ASP A 84 -3.30 -4.59 7.03
N LEU A 85 -3.52 -5.89 7.12
CA LEU A 85 -4.84 -6.52 7.15
C LEU A 85 -4.86 -7.63 8.20
N ASP A 86 -5.79 -7.54 9.15
CA ASP A 86 -6.06 -8.57 10.15
C ASP A 86 -7.53 -9.05 10.03
N PHE A 87 -7.76 -10.32 10.36
CA PHE A 87 -9.11 -10.86 10.55
C PHE A 87 -9.37 -11.11 12.03
N TYR A 88 -10.47 -10.58 12.55
CA TYR A 88 -10.89 -10.79 13.93
C TYR A 88 -12.10 -11.73 13.97
N LEU A 89 -11.98 -12.82 14.74
CA LEU A 89 -13.10 -13.69 15.06
C LEU A 89 -13.87 -13.07 16.22
N GLU A 90 -15.05 -12.55 15.94
CA GLU A 90 -15.91 -11.90 16.91
C GLU A 90 -16.76 -12.93 17.66
N ARG A 91 -17.03 -12.69 18.94
CA ARG A 91 -17.96 -13.53 19.69
C ARG A 91 -19.37 -12.96 19.57
N SER A 92 -20.26 -13.65 18.86
CA SER A 92 -21.67 -13.24 18.72
C SER A 92 -22.47 -13.39 20.02
N ASN A 93 -23.46 -12.51 20.21
CA ASN A 93 -24.46 -12.66 21.27
C ASN A 93 -25.49 -13.73 20.89
N PRO A 94 -25.66 -14.80 21.69
CA PRO A 94 -26.67 -15.83 21.44
C PRO A 94 -28.11 -15.31 21.48
N GLU A 95 -28.36 -14.20 22.18
CA GLU A 95 -29.69 -13.60 22.34
C GLU A 95 -29.97 -12.47 21.32
N ASN A 96 -28.92 -11.89 20.73
CA ASN A 96 -29.03 -10.82 19.75
C ASN A 96 -27.93 -10.91 18.67
N PRO A 97 -28.20 -11.42 17.46
CA PRO A 97 -27.17 -11.62 16.44
C PRO A 97 -26.53 -10.32 15.91
N ASP A 98 -27.09 -9.16 16.24
CA ASP A 98 -26.54 -7.85 15.89
C ASP A 98 -25.65 -7.26 16.99
N GLN A 99 -25.21 -8.10 17.95
CA GLN A 99 -24.24 -7.74 18.98
C GLN A 99 -23.05 -8.69 18.98
N VAL A 100 -21.88 -8.13 19.28
CA VAL A 100 -20.63 -8.86 19.51
C VAL A 100 -20.07 -8.53 20.87
N TRP A 101 -19.38 -9.48 21.50
CA TRP A 101 -18.76 -9.25 22.79
C TRP A 101 -17.41 -8.59 22.62
N PHE A 102 -17.14 -7.57 23.42
CA PHE A 102 -15.80 -7.00 23.56
C PHE A 102 -15.48 -6.80 25.04
N ARG A 103 -14.38 -7.40 25.50
CA ARG A 103 -13.89 -7.42 26.89
C ARG A 103 -14.93 -7.92 27.89
N ASP A 104 -15.84 -7.07 28.34
CA ASP A 104 -16.82 -7.35 29.39
C ASP A 104 -18.25 -6.89 29.05
N ASN A 105 -18.52 -6.50 27.80
CA ASN A 105 -19.83 -6.03 27.38
C ASN A 105 -20.20 -6.47 25.96
N TRP A 106 -21.51 -6.54 25.70
CA TRP A 106 -22.04 -6.58 24.34
C TRP A 106 -21.95 -5.19 23.71
N GLU A 107 -21.47 -5.13 22.48
CA GLU A 107 -21.45 -3.95 21.63
C GLU A 107 -22.37 -4.18 20.42
N ASP A 108 -23.21 -3.19 20.12
CA ASP A 108 -24.06 -3.22 18.93
C ASP A 108 -23.21 -3.09 17.67
N LEU A 109 -23.47 -3.95 16.68
CA LEU A 109 -22.94 -3.79 15.35
C LEU A 109 -23.61 -2.59 14.68
N LYS A 110 -22.82 -1.79 13.96
CA LYS A 110 -23.39 -0.82 13.04
C LYS A 110 -23.95 -1.58 11.83
N ILE A 111 -25.25 -1.43 11.61
CA ILE A 111 -25.96 -2.04 10.49
C ILE A 111 -26.23 -0.97 9.42
N ILE A 112 -25.87 -1.27 8.18
CA ILE A 112 -26.21 -0.48 7.00
C ILE A 112 -27.01 -1.37 6.06
N GLU A 113 -28.24 -0.99 5.77
CA GLU A 113 -29.11 -1.66 4.80
C GLU A 113 -29.06 -0.87 3.49
N GLU A 114 -28.59 -1.52 2.43
CA GLU A 114 -28.45 -0.95 1.09
C GLU A 114 -29.22 -1.81 0.07
N ALA A 115 -29.64 -1.21 -1.03
CA ALA A 115 -30.19 -1.92 -2.17
C ALA A 115 -29.31 -1.64 -3.39
N ILE A 116 -28.66 -2.67 -3.94
CA ILE A 116 -27.80 -2.53 -5.11
C ILE A 116 -28.66 -2.67 -6.36
N PRO A 117 -28.79 -1.63 -7.20
CA PRO A 117 -29.54 -1.74 -8.45
C PRO A 117 -28.87 -2.73 -9.40
N VAL A 118 -29.62 -3.74 -9.85
CA VAL A 118 -29.14 -4.72 -10.82
C VAL A 118 -29.83 -4.48 -12.15
N ARG A 119 -29.04 -4.27 -13.21
CA ARG A 119 -29.61 -4.06 -14.55
C ARG A 119 -30.48 -5.25 -14.93
N ASP A 120 -31.69 -4.95 -15.40
CA ASP A 120 -32.67 -5.94 -15.87
C ASP A 120 -33.09 -6.98 -14.81
N SER A 121 -32.95 -6.65 -13.53
CA SER A 121 -33.33 -7.50 -12.39
C SER A 121 -33.89 -6.65 -11.24
N GLU A 122 -34.45 -7.30 -10.23
CA GLU A 122 -34.75 -6.65 -8.94
C GLU A 122 -33.46 -6.21 -8.24
N ASP A 123 -33.57 -5.16 -7.43
CA ASP A 123 -32.46 -4.66 -6.60
C ASP A 123 -31.99 -5.77 -5.64
N TYR A 124 -30.68 -5.91 -5.50
CA TYR A 124 -30.09 -6.86 -4.57
C TYR A 124 -30.01 -6.23 -3.17
N PRO A 125 -30.74 -6.75 -2.16
CA PRO A 125 -30.63 -6.24 -0.81
C PRO A 125 -29.27 -6.63 -0.21
N LEU A 126 -28.53 -5.65 0.28
CA LEU A 126 -27.25 -5.82 0.95
C LEU A 126 -27.34 -5.31 2.38
N ARG A 127 -27.12 -6.22 3.32
CA ARG A 127 -27.01 -5.90 4.75
C ARG A 127 -25.54 -5.92 5.16
N ILE A 128 -24.99 -4.76 5.47
CA ILE A 128 -23.60 -4.60 5.91
C ILE A 128 -23.58 -4.49 7.42
N ARG A 129 -22.80 -5.35 8.08
CA ARG A 129 -22.59 -5.33 9.53
C ARG A 129 -21.16 -4.89 9.81
N ILE A 130 -20.96 -3.94 10.71
CA ILE A 130 -19.65 -3.38 11.03
C ILE A 130 -19.46 -3.46 12.54
N SER A 131 -18.43 -4.21 12.97
CA SER A 131 -17.96 -4.21 14.36
C SER A 131 -16.94 -3.10 14.58
N ARG A 132 -16.42 -2.99 15.80
CA ARG A 132 -15.28 -2.12 16.09
C ARG A 132 -14.03 -2.41 15.27
N HIS A 133 -13.83 -3.65 14.82
CA HIS A 133 -12.65 -4.05 14.06
C HIS A 133 -12.84 -3.83 12.55
N GLY A 134 -14.08 -3.70 12.08
CA GLY A 134 -14.39 -3.43 10.68
C GLY A 134 -15.63 -4.19 10.17
N PRO A 135 -15.84 -4.22 8.84
CA PRO A 135 -16.96 -4.93 8.25
C PRO A 135 -16.87 -6.44 8.51
N VAL A 136 -18.00 -7.05 8.85
CA VAL A 136 -18.17 -8.51 8.95
C VAL A 136 -18.29 -9.09 7.55
N ILE A 137 -17.44 -10.06 7.22
CA ILE A 137 -17.28 -10.55 5.84
C ILE A 137 -17.93 -11.92 5.57
N ASN A 138 -18.51 -12.57 6.58
CA ASN A 138 -19.14 -13.89 6.40
C ASN A 138 -20.23 -13.86 5.33
N ASP A 139 -20.94 -12.74 5.17
CA ASP A 139 -22.08 -12.64 4.25
C ASP A 139 -21.64 -12.43 2.79
N VAL A 140 -20.35 -12.16 2.55
CA VAL A 140 -19.81 -11.84 1.21
C VAL A 140 -18.64 -12.72 0.78
N LEU A 141 -18.06 -13.51 1.70
CA LEU A 141 -16.98 -14.46 1.42
C LEU A 141 -17.38 -15.89 1.81
N GLU A 142 -17.82 -16.67 0.82
CA GLU A 142 -18.27 -18.05 0.97
C GLU A 142 -17.30 -18.95 1.77
N PRO A 143 -15.96 -18.95 1.53
CA PRO A 143 -15.06 -19.78 2.33
C PRO A 143 -15.05 -19.42 3.83
N VAL A 144 -15.28 -18.15 4.17
CA VAL A 144 -15.36 -17.68 5.56
C VAL A 144 -16.68 -18.12 6.19
N GLN A 145 -17.79 -17.98 5.45
CA GLN A 145 -19.12 -18.40 5.88
C GLN A 145 -19.20 -19.89 6.21
N GLU A 146 -18.56 -20.73 5.37
CA GLU A 146 -18.54 -22.18 5.55
C GLU A 146 -17.70 -22.60 6.75
N SER A 147 -16.56 -21.93 6.93
CA SER A 147 -15.56 -22.26 7.96
C SER A 147 -15.90 -21.72 9.34
N PHE A 148 -16.59 -20.57 9.42
CA PHE A 148 -16.81 -19.84 10.68
C PHE A 148 -18.30 -19.53 10.89
N LYS A 149 -18.86 -20.06 11.99
CA LYS A 149 -20.22 -19.71 12.46
C LYS A 149 -20.27 -18.38 13.20
N GLN A 150 -19.15 -17.97 13.77
CA GLN A 150 -18.99 -16.68 14.42
C GLN A 150 -18.70 -15.59 13.37
N PRO A 151 -19.10 -14.32 13.62
CA PRO A 151 -18.75 -13.22 12.73
C PRO A 151 -17.23 -13.06 12.63
N VAL A 152 -16.76 -12.78 11.42
CA VAL A 152 -15.36 -12.50 11.10
C VAL A 152 -15.32 -11.08 10.59
N ALA A 153 -14.69 -10.19 11.33
CA ALA A 153 -14.46 -8.81 10.94
C ALA A 153 -13.14 -8.67 10.19
N LEU A 154 -13.14 -7.86 9.13
CA LEU A 154 -11.97 -7.47 8.36
C LEU A 154 -11.45 -6.12 8.87
N SER A 155 -10.30 -6.12 9.52
CA SER A 155 -9.56 -4.91 9.87
C SER A 155 -8.53 -4.65 8.77
N TRP A 156 -8.77 -3.67 7.91
CA TRP A 156 -7.85 -3.33 6.83
C TRP A 156 -7.50 -1.85 6.89
N GLN A 157 -6.20 -1.51 6.83
CA GLN A 157 -5.75 -0.12 6.93
C GLN A 157 -6.29 0.80 5.84
N MET A 158 -6.65 0.26 4.68
CA MET A 158 -7.33 1.01 3.61
C MET A 158 -8.74 1.49 4.01
N LEU A 159 -9.36 0.85 5.00
CA LEU A 159 -10.69 1.15 5.51
C LEU A 159 -10.66 1.89 6.87
N SER A 160 -9.47 2.23 7.35
CA SER A 160 -9.30 2.96 8.61
C SER A 160 -9.82 4.41 8.49
N ASP A 161 -10.13 5.02 9.63
CA ASP A 161 -10.62 6.42 9.71
C ASP A 161 -9.51 7.47 9.48
N PHE A 162 -8.39 7.10 8.84
CA PHE A 162 -7.38 8.07 8.47
C PHE A 162 -7.88 8.98 7.36
N GLU A 163 -7.48 10.26 7.44
CA GLU A 163 -7.64 11.17 6.33
C GLU A 163 -6.84 10.61 5.13
N ASN A 164 -7.55 10.36 4.03
CA ASN A 164 -6.92 9.80 2.83
C ASN A 164 -5.96 10.83 2.21
N SER A 165 -4.67 10.61 2.45
CA SER A 165 -3.59 11.49 2.01
C SER A 165 -3.03 11.11 0.63
N THR A 166 -3.59 10.11 -0.07
CA THR A 166 -2.99 9.55 -1.30
C THR A 166 -2.85 10.59 -2.41
N GLU A 167 -3.88 11.41 -2.64
CA GLU A 167 -3.83 12.47 -3.65
C GLU A 167 -2.81 13.54 -3.28
N GLN A 168 -2.85 14.00 -2.02
CA GLN A 168 -1.91 14.98 -1.48
C GLN A 168 -0.46 14.47 -1.55
N PHE A 169 -0.25 13.18 -1.28
CA PHE A 169 1.05 12.52 -1.39
C PHE A 169 1.62 12.63 -2.81
N PHE A 170 0.85 12.26 -3.84
CA PHE A 170 1.33 12.34 -5.22
C PHE A 170 1.43 13.78 -5.74
N TYR A 171 0.57 14.68 -5.26
CA TYR A 171 0.69 16.12 -5.52
C TYR A 171 2.04 16.63 -5.03
N GLU A 172 2.35 16.40 -3.75
CA GLU A 172 3.60 16.85 -3.15
C GLU A 172 4.81 16.20 -3.79
N LEU A 173 4.75 14.90 -4.07
CA LEU A 173 5.83 14.19 -4.77
C LEU A 173 6.12 14.81 -6.15
N GLY A 174 5.08 15.18 -6.90
CA GLY A 174 5.22 15.88 -8.18
C GLY A 174 5.80 17.31 -8.06
N HIS A 175 5.62 17.97 -6.91
CA HIS A 175 6.07 19.34 -6.66
C HIS A 175 7.37 19.43 -5.87
N SER A 176 7.88 18.32 -5.36
CA SER A 176 9.14 18.25 -4.63
C SER A 176 10.31 18.78 -5.45
N LYS A 177 11.21 19.49 -4.78
CA LYS A 177 12.41 20.11 -5.38
C LYS A 177 13.70 19.52 -4.85
N THR A 178 13.64 18.92 -3.66
CA THR A 178 14.78 18.33 -2.96
C THR A 178 14.46 16.91 -2.48
N LEU A 179 15.52 16.17 -2.12
CA LEU A 179 15.42 14.90 -1.41
C LEU A 179 14.59 15.02 -0.11
N ALA A 180 14.77 16.11 0.63
CA ALA A 180 14.05 16.36 1.87
C ALA A 180 12.54 16.60 1.64
N ASP A 181 12.17 17.36 0.61
CA ASP A 181 10.76 17.56 0.23
C ASP A 181 10.12 16.21 -0.12
N THR A 182 10.87 15.38 -0.88
CA THR A 182 10.43 14.05 -1.29
C THR A 182 10.17 13.16 -0.08
N GLN A 183 11.12 13.08 0.85
CA GLN A 183 10.97 12.29 2.07
C GLN A 183 9.78 12.77 2.92
N ALA A 184 9.58 14.10 3.02
CA ALA A 184 8.44 14.67 3.72
C ALA A 184 7.11 14.29 3.07
N ALA A 185 7.01 14.31 1.74
CA ALA A 185 5.83 13.84 1.02
C ALA A 185 5.59 12.34 1.29
N VAL A 186 6.63 11.51 1.13
CA VAL A 186 6.57 10.05 1.33
C VAL A 186 6.09 9.67 2.75
N SER A 187 6.47 10.45 3.76
CA SER A 187 6.07 10.20 5.15
C SER A 187 4.55 10.29 5.41
N LYS A 188 3.81 10.93 4.51
CA LYS A 188 2.36 11.17 4.66
C LYS A 188 1.51 10.00 4.20
N LEU A 189 2.06 9.07 3.40
CA LEU A 189 1.29 7.95 2.88
C LEU A 189 0.95 6.95 4.00
N HIS A 190 -0.33 6.75 4.27
CA HIS A 190 -0.78 5.79 5.29
C HIS A 190 -0.99 4.39 4.70
N ALA A 191 -1.71 4.29 3.59
CA ALA A 191 -2.04 3.08 2.86
C ALA A 191 -2.47 3.47 1.42
N PRO A 192 -2.38 2.56 0.43
CA PRO A 192 -1.76 1.24 0.53
C PRO A 192 -0.26 1.40 0.71
N GLY A 193 0.41 0.40 1.30
CA GLY A 193 1.85 0.50 1.47
C GLY A 193 2.59 0.41 0.14
N LEU A 194 3.50 1.36 -0.09
CA LEU A 194 4.28 1.48 -1.32
C LEU A 194 5.78 1.50 -1.04
N ASN A 195 6.54 0.89 -1.95
CA ASN A 195 7.96 1.14 -2.10
C ASN A 195 8.13 2.36 -3.01
N ILE A 196 8.77 3.41 -2.51
CA ILE A 196 9.10 4.60 -3.30
C ILE A 196 10.58 4.58 -3.58
N SER A 197 10.97 4.31 -4.84
CA SER A 197 12.35 4.46 -5.31
C SER A 197 12.53 5.85 -5.90
N TYR A 198 13.69 6.47 -5.69
CA TYR A 198 13.95 7.87 -6.04
C TYR A 198 15.33 8.05 -6.65
N GLY A 199 15.44 9.01 -7.57
CA GLY A 199 16.72 9.55 -8.03
C GLY A 199 16.57 11.00 -8.49
N ASP A 200 17.63 11.81 -8.31
CA ASP A 200 17.64 13.21 -8.74
C ASP A 200 18.88 13.62 -9.54
N ALA A 201 18.81 14.83 -10.09
CA ALA A 201 19.87 15.43 -10.89
C ALA A 201 21.12 15.81 -10.07
N GLU A 202 21.04 15.81 -8.74
CA GLU A 202 22.17 16.06 -7.83
C GLU A 202 22.94 14.77 -7.51
N GLY A 203 22.48 13.63 -8.04
CA GLY A 203 23.11 12.33 -7.86
C GLY A 203 22.66 11.59 -6.61
N ASN A 204 21.60 12.05 -5.94
CA ASN A 204 21.03 11.31 -4.82
C ASN A 204 20.19 10.14 -5.35
N ILE A 205 20.23 9.03 -4.62
CA ILE A 205 19.33 7.89 -4.79
C ILE A 205 18.73 7.49 -3.45
N ALA A 206 17.47 7.09 -3.44
CA ALA A 206 16.82 6.67 -2.22
C ALA A 206 15.73 5.63 -2.46
N TRP A 207 15.38 4.92 -1.38
CA TRP A 207 14.19 4.10 -1.29
C TRP A 207 13.57 4.21 0.09
N TRP A 208 12.23 4.24 0.13
CA TRP A 208 11.45 4.26 1.37
C TRP A 208 10.30 3.26 1.31
N ALA A 209 10.06 2.58 2.42
CA ALA A 209 8.80 1.92 2.71
C ALA A 209 7.78 2.97 3.22
N ALA A 210 6.83 3.32 2.36
CA ALA A 210 5.83 4.34 2.60
C ALA A 210 4.51 3.69 3.02
N ALA A 211 4.23 3.69 4.32
CA ALA A 211 3.01 3.19 4.94
C ALA A 211 2.97 3.59 6.42
N ARG A 212 1.80 3.52 7.04
CA ARG A 212 1.67 3.40 8.50
C ARG A 212 1.78 1.93 8.90
N LEU A 213 2.95 1.52 9.37
CA LEU A 213 3.21 0.12 9.75
C LEU A 213 2.62 -0.18 11.13
N LEU A 214 1.86 -1.28 11.21
CA LEU A 214 1.14 -1.72 12.40
C LEU A 214 2.08 -2.16 13.54
N ILE A 215 1.75 -1.76 14.77
CA ILE A 215 2.36 -2.31 15.99
C ILE A 215 1.36 -3.26 16.64
N ARG A 216 1.64 -4.56 16.55
CA ARG A 216 0.85 -5.61 17.19
C ARG A 216 1.45 -5.99 18.55
N PRO A 217 0.64 -6.48 19.51
CA PRO A 217 1.15 -7.14 20.71
C PRO A 217 2.10 -8.30 20.37
N SER A 218 3.10 -8.55 21.22
CA SER A 218 4.15 -9.54 20.92
C SER A 218 3.65 -10.98 20.84
N HIS A 219 2.47 -11.28 21.41
CA HIS A 219 1.86 -12.61 21.35
C HIS A 219 0.99 -12.82 20.11
N VAL A 220 0.66 -11.75 19.38
CA VAL A 220 -0.22 -11.82 18.21
C VAL A 220 0.49 -12.50 17.04
N ASN A 221 -0.21 -13.44 16.43
CA ASN A 221 0.19 -14.08 15.18
C ASN A 221 -0.77 -13.63 14.06
N PRO A 222 -0.37 -12.71 13.16
CA PRO A 222 -1.26 -12.17 12.13
C PRO A 222 -1.58 -13.18 11.00
N PHE A 223 -0.97 -14.37 11.01
CA PHE A 223 -1.27 -15.43 10.04
C PHE A 223 -2.55 -16.23 10.36
N ILE A 224 -3.21 -15.94 11.49
CA ILE A 224 -4.44 -16.60 11.92
C ILE A 224 -5.50 -15.56 12.28
N PHE A 225 -6.74 -16.02 12.46
CA PHE A 225 -7.82 -15.18 12.98
C PHE A 225 -7.50 -14.77 14.42
N LEU A 226 -7.55 -13.46 14.69
CA LEU A 226 -7.32 -12.84 15.99
C LEU A 226 -8.58 -12.92 16.86
N ASP A 227 -8.41 -12.86 18.18
CA ASP A 227 -9.54 -12.86 19.12
C ASP A 227 -10.15 -11.44 19.22
N GLY A 228 -11.28 -11.23 18.56
CA GLY A 228 -12.03 -9.97 18.62
C GLY A 228 -12.75 -9.72 19.93
N ALA A 229 -12.90 -10.72 20.81
CA ALA A 229 -13.63 -10.58 22.05
C ALA A 229 -12.75 -10.19 23.24
N SER A 230 -11.47 -10.62 23.25
CA SER A 230 -10.59 -10.45 24.40
C SER A 230 -10.12 -9.01 24.64
N GLY A 231 -9.98 -8.22 23.57
CA GLY A 231 -9.29 -6.94 23.58
C GLY A 231 -7.78 -7.03 23.87
N MET A 232 -7.20 -8.23 23.83
CA MET A 232 -5.76 -8.48 23.99
C MET A 232 -5.01 -8.43 22.65
N ASP A 233 -5.71 -8.64 21.53
CA ASP A 233 -5.15 -8.69 20.18
C ASP A 233 -5.26 -7.34 19.44
N GLU A 234 -5.62 -6.28 20.16
CA GLU A 234 -5.76 -4.94 19.60
C GLU A 234 -4.42 -4.39 19.11
N VAL A 235 -4.46 -3.73 17.95
CA VAL A 235 -3.36 -2.90 17.45
C VAL A 235 -2.99 -1.85 18.49
N LYS A 236 -1.70 -1.79 18.86
CA LYS A 236 -1.17 -0.84 19.86
C LYS A 236 -0.92 0.55 19.29
N GLY A 237 -0.89 0.67 17.96
CA GLY A 237 -0.63 1.90 17.24
C GLY A 237 0.18 1.63 15.99
N TYR A 238 0.93 2.65 15.57
CA TYR A 238 1.68 2.66 14.32
C TYR A 238 3.12 3.06 14.60
N ARG A 239 4.05 2.54 13.80
CA ARG A 239 5.43 2.99 13.82
C ARG A 239 5.51 4.44 13.33
N ASP A 240 6.36 5.24 13.96
CA ASP A 240 6.78 6.51 13.40
C ASP A 240 7.49 6.27 12.06
N PHE A 241 7.27 7.14 11.08
CA PHE A 241 7.85 6.98 9.73
C PHE A 241 9.39 6.90 9.75
N SER A 242 10.05 7.53 10.73
CA SER A 242 11.50 7.42 10.92
C SER A 242 11.96 5.98 11.21
N GLY A 243 11.08 5.14 11.75
CA GLY A 243 11.29 3.72 11.98
C GLY A 243 10.94 2.81 10.80
N ASN A 244 10.39 3.36 9.71
CA ASN A 244 10.14 2.58 8.49
C ASN A 244 11.46 2.23 7.79
N PRO A 245 11.55 1.05 7.15
CA PRO A 245 12.66 0.69 6.28
C PRO A 245 12.93 1.76 5.21
N GLN A 246 14.19 2.19 5.11
CA GLN A 246 14.63 3.18 4.12
C GLN A 246 16.12 3.03 3.81
N SER A 247 16.53 3.49 2.63
CA SER A 247 17.92 3.54 2.21
C SER A 247 18.13 4.84 1.43
N VAL A 248 19.03 5.70 1.91
CA VAL A 248 19.33 6.99 1.29
C VAL A 248 20.82 7.04 1.04
N ASN A 249 21.22 7.25 -0.23
CA ASN A 249 22.61 7.30 -0.68
C ASN A 249 23.48 6.17 -0.09
N PRO A 250 23.11 4.89 -0.26
CA PRO A 250 23.89 3.79 0.29
C PRO A 250 25.28 3.72 -0.36
N ASP A 251 26.31 3.33 0.41
CA ASP A 251 27.69 3.18 -0.08
C ASP A 251 27.83 2.27 -1.31
N SER A 252 26.90 1.33 -1.46
CA SER A 252 26.82 0.43 -2.63
C SER A 252 26.52 1.16 -3.96
N GLY A 253 25.99 2.39 -3.91
CA GLY A 253 25.54 3.15 -5.08
C GLY A 253 24.30 2.57 -5.78
N ILE A 254 23.61 1.61 -5.14
CA ILE A 254 22.50 0.88 -5.74
C ILE A 254 21.29 0.92 -4.82
N VAL A 255 20.14 1.26 -5.42
CA VAL A 255 18.82 1.05 -4.83
C VAL A 255 18.01 0.18 -5.78
N PHE A 256 17.41 -0.89 -5.26
CA PHE A 256 16.56 -1.78 -6.04
C PHE A 256 15.37 -2.28 -5.22
N ASN A 257 14.23 -2.45 -5.87
CA ASN A 257 13.07 -3.09 -5.28
C ASN A 257 12.23 -3.80 -6.35
N ALA A 258 11.77 -5.01 -6.05
CA ALA A 258 10.89 -5.80 -6.90
C ALA A 258 9.74 -6.45 -6.10
N ASN A 259 9.15 -5.70 -5.16
CA ASN A 259 8.21 -6.20 -4.15
C ASN A 259 8.82 -7.26 -3.20
N ASN A 260 10.15 -7.38 -3.21
CA ASN A 260 10.83 -8.20 -2.22
C ASN A 260 10.65 -7.58 -0.83
N GLN A 261 10.56 -8.44 0.17
CA GLN A 261 10.67 -8.02 1.57
C GLN A 261 11.92 -7.12 1.73
N PRO A 262 11.78 -5.97 2.41
CA PRO A 262 12.92 -5.22 2.92
C PRO A 262 13.85 -6.12 3.73
N GLY A 263 15.14 -5.80 3.78
CA GLY A 263 16.04 -6.49 4.71
C GLY A 263 15.60 -6.25 6.16
N ASP A 264 16.11 -7.06 7.10
CA ASP A 264 16.02 -6.71 8.52
C ASP A 264 16.83 -5.41 8.73
N MET A 265 16.13 -4.34 9.09
CA MET A 265 16.70 -3.00 9.24
C MET A 265 17.09 -2.69 10.70
N GLY A 266 17.20 -3.71 11.56
CA GLY A 266 17.50 -3.52 12.98
C GLY A 266 16.27 -3.14 13.83
N THR A 267 15.07 -3.16 13.23
CA THR A 267 13.78 -2.92 13.89
C THR A 267 12.81 -4.11 13.73
N GLY A 268 13.35 -5.28 13.34
CA GLY A 268 12.61 -6.51 13.09
C GLY A 268 12.23 -6.69 11.61
N LEU A 269 11.68 -7.87 11.29
CA LEU A 269 11.14 -8.18 9.97
C LEU A 269 9.73 -7.57 9.83
N GLU A 270 9.54 -6.72 8.83
CA GLU A 270 8.20 -6.38 8.33
C GLU A 270 7.76 -7.50 7.39
N THR A 271 6.63 -8.15 7.67
CA THR A 271 6.11 -9.26 6.86
C THR A 271 5.80 -8.78 5.44
N GLY A 272 6.32 -9.49 4.44
CA GLY A 272 6.15 -9.21 3.01
C GLY A 272 6.69 -10.36 2.15
N THR A 273 6.35 -10.44 0.85
CA THR A 273 6.69 -11.62 0.04
C THR A 273 8.20 -11.71 -0.29
N THR A 274 8.77 -12.91 -0.16
CA THR A 274 10.22 -13.17 -0.14
C THR A 274 10.83 -13.56 -1.51
N HIS A 275 10.04 -13.75 -2.56
CA HIS A 275 10.46 -14.61 -3.68
C HIS A 275 11.06 -13.92 -4.93
N ARG A 276 11.34 -12.60 -4.94
CA ARG A 276 11.82 -11.88 -6.15
C ARG A 276 13.26 -11.36 -6.16
N LYS A 277 14.14 -11.84 -5.26
CA LYS A 277 15.57 -11.42 -5.24
C LYS A 277 16.53 -12.28 -6.08
N GLN A 278 16.24 -13.57 -6.29
CA GLN A 278 17.28 -14.54 -6.69
C GLN A 278 17.79 -14.47 -8.15
N GLY A 279 17.23 -13.60 -9.00
CA GLY A 279 17.61 -13.53 -10.42
C GLY A 279 18.37 -12.27 -10.86
N LEU A 280 18.68 -11.34 -9.94
CA LEU A 280 19.02 -9.96 -10.30
C LEU A 280 20.38 -9.45 -9.78
N ALA A 281 21.08 -10.26 -9.00
CA ALA A 281 22.39 -9.92 -8.41
C ALA A 281 23.55 -10.72 -9.01
N GLY A 282 23.35 -11.30 -10.20
CA GLY A 282 24.35 -12.10 -10.94
C GLY A 282 24.82 -11.40 -12.20
#